data_AF-A5JPB9-F1
#
_entry.id   AF-A5JPB9-F1
#
_cell.length_a   1.000
_cell.length_b   1.000
_cell.length_c   1.000
_cell.angle_alpha   90.00
_cell.angle_beta   90.00
_cell.angle_gamma   90.00
#
_symmetry.space_group_name_H-M   'P 1'
#
loop_
_entity.id
_entity.type
_entity.pdbx_description
1 polymer ?
#
loop_
_entity_poly.entity_id
_entity_poly.type
_entity_poly.pdbx_seq_one_letter_code
_entity_poly.pdbx_strand_id
1 'polypeptide(L)'
;HLGRATARTLPVPLMNILNGGEHADNNVDMQEFMIAPAGADSFSEALRTGAEVFHTLESVLQDRDYSTAVGDEGGFAPDLGSNEEAVELILDAIEKAGYTAGSDVFVALDPAAAEMVEDEAYVFWKSDPDTERSSEDMVEYWAEWVDRYPILSIEDAMDEDDWDGWAMLTDAIGDEVQLVGDDLFVTNTKRLTRGVEEGCGNSILIKPNQIGTLTETLNAIETAHTHG
;
A
#
# COMPACT_ATOMS: atom_id res chain seq x y z
N HIS A 1 -11.25 -22.35 -15.11
CA HIS A 1 -12.60 -21.90 -15.53
C HIS A 1 -12.61 -20.38 -15.72
N LEU A 2 -12.21 -19.60 -14.70
CA LEU A 2 -12.18 -18.13 -14.74
C LEU A 2 -11.16 -17.56 -15.74
N GLY A 3 -9.84 -17.71 -15.50
CA GLY A 3 -8.80 -17.19 -16.41
C GLY A 3 -8.46 -18.05 -17.64
N ARG A 4 -9.21 -19.13 -17.88
CA ARG A 4 -9.01 -20.07 -19.01
C ARG A 4 -7.53 -20.37 -19.30
N ALA A 5 -7.05 -20.06 -20.52
CA ALA A 5 -5.70 -20.38 -20.98
C ALA A 5 -4.62 -19.38 -20.52
N THR A 6 -5.02 -18.23 -19.97
CA THR A 6 -4.09 -17.18 -19.51
C THR A 6 -3.73 -17.31 -18.03
N ALA A 7 -4.42 -18.17 -17.28
CA ALA A 7 -4.15 -18.45 -15.86
C ALA A 7 -2.87 -19.29 -15.67
N ARG A 8 -1.70 -18.64 -15.80
CA ARG A 8 -0.37 -19.28 -15.70
C ARG A 8 0.63 -18.53 -14.82
N THR A 9 0.29 -17.32 -14.38
CA THR A 9 1.12 -16.47 -13.54
C THR A 9 0.58 -16.52 -12.12
N LEU A 10 1.45 -16.74 -11.13
CA LEU A 10 1.12 -16.55 -9.73
C LEU A 10 1.45 -15.11 -9.33
N PRO A 11 0.62 -14.45 -8.49
CA PRO A 11 0.83 -13.06 -8.12
C PRO A 11 2.02 -12.93 -7.17
N VAL A 12 2.67 -11.76 -7.19
CA VAL A 12 3.51 -11.33 -6.08
C VAL A 12 2.57 -10.93 -4.94
N PRO A 13 2.70 -11.53 -3.75
CA PRO A 13 1.86 -11.14 -2.63
C PRO A 13 2.36 -9.82 -2.03
N LEU A 14 1.43 -8.89 -1.79
CA LEU A 14 1.64 -7.75 -0.91
C LEU A 14 1.12 -8.20 0.47
N MET A 15 2.01 -8.31 1.45
CA MET A 15 1.68 -8.90 2.75
C MET A 15 1.68 -7.81 3.82
N ASN A 16 0.51 -7.45 4.32
CA ASN A 16 0.40 -6.57 5.48
C ASN A 16 1.01 -7.26 6.71
N ILE A 17 2.03 -6.62 7.29
CA ILE A 17 2.75 -7.11 8.47
C ILE A 17 2.73 -6.13 9.65
N LEU A 18 2.27 -4.89 9.43
CA LEU A 18 2.11 -3.88 10.47
C LEU A 18 0.93 -2.97 10.12
N ASN A 19 0.02 -2.79 11.08
CA ASN A 19 -1.22 -2.02 10.92
C ASN A 19 -1.13 -0.67 11.63
N GLY A 20 -1.84 0.32 11.07
CA GLY A 20 -2.19 1.58 11.71
C GLY A 20 -3.61 1.99 11.32
N GLY A 21 -3.85 3.29 11.19
CA GLY A 21 -5.13 3.85 10.74
C GLY A 21 -6.33 3.36 11.55
N GLU A 22 -7.45 3.13 10.88
CA GLU A 22 -8.67 2.61 11.49
C GLU A 22 -8.58 1.11 11.87
N HIS A 23 -7.57 0.40 11.35
CA HIS A 23 -7.38 -1.03 11.61
C HIS A 23 -6.67 -1.33 12.95
N ALA A 24 -6.18 -0.30 13.65
CA ALA A 24 -5.45 -0.47 14.91
C ALA A 24 -5.70 0.66 15.93
N ASP A 25 -5.89 0.26 17.19
CA ASP A 25 -5.87 1.16 18.35
C ASP A 25 -4.41 1.47 18.75
N ASN A 26 -3.68 2.12 17.84
CA ASN A 26 -2.32 2.62 18.02
C ASN A 26 -2.20 4.06 17.48
N ASN A 27 -0.99 4.62 17.52
CA ASN A 27 -0.70 5.99 17.07
C ASN A 27 -0.09 6.11 15.65
N VAL A 28 -0.26 5.09 14.81
CA VAL A 28 0.19 5.08 13.42
C VAL A 28 -0.98 5.48 12.51
N ASP A 29 -0.79 6.47 11.62
CA ASP A 29 -1.87 7.02 10.79
C ASP A 29 -2.18 6.14 9.58
N MET A 30 -1.13 5.67 8.88
CA MET A 30 -1.30 4.85 7.67
C MET A 30 -1.87 3.47 8.04
N GLN A 31 -2.79 2.98 7.21
CA GLN A 31 -3.55 1.77 7.50
C GLN A 31 -2.71 0.49 7.45
N GLU A 32 -1.91 0.31 6.40
CA GLU A 32 -1.13 -0.91 6.18
C GLU A 32 0.31 -0.64 5.74
N PHE A 33 1.24 -1.33 6.38
CA PHE A 33 2.63 -1.41 5.97
C PHE A 33 2.94 -2.84 5.56
N MET A 34 3.18 -3.02 4.27
CA MET A 34 3.31 -4.31 3.63
C MET A 34 4.74 -4.60 3.18
N ILE A 35 5.05 -5.88 3.04
CA ILE A 35 6.22 -6.36 2.31
C ILE A 35 5.80 -7.05 1.01
N ALA A 36 6.61 -6.85 -0.03
CA ALA A 36 6.47 -7.47 -1.33
C ALA A 36 7.74 -8.26 -1.68
N PRO A 37 7.77 -9.59 -1.51
CA PRO A 37 8.92 -10.44 -1.86
C PRO A 37 9.02 -10.65 -3.39
N ALA A 38 9.16 -9.56 -4.14
CA ALA A 38 9.15 -9.53 -5.60
C ALA A 38 10.42 -10.10 -6.25
N GLY A 39 11.50 -10.30 -5.48
CA GLY A 39 12.73 -10.95 -5.95
C GLY A 39 12.70 -12.48 -5.94
N ALA A 40 11.63 -13.11 -5.45
CA ALA A 40 11.52 -14.56 -5.35
C ALA A 40 11.21 -15.24 -6.70
N ASP A 41 11.80 -16.42 -6.96
CA ASP A 41 11.60 -17.16 -8.22
C ASP A 41 10.24 -17.87 -8.31
N SER A 42 9.52 -17.98 -7.18
CA SER A 42 8.22 -18.64 -7.12
C SER A 42 7.35 -18.12 -5.98
N PHE A 43 6.03 -18.30 -6.10
CA PHE A 43 5.09 -17.95 -5.03
C PHE A 43 5.40 -18.67 -3.71
N SER A 44 5.85 -19.92 -3.75
CA SER A 44 6.19 -20.67 -2.53
C SER A 44 7.41 -20.08 -1.82
N GLU A 45 8.38 -19.57 -2.58
CA GLU A 45 9.52 -18.86 -2.01
C GLU A 45 9.13 -17.49 -1.50
N ALA A 46 8.33 -16.72 -2.26
CA ALA A 46 7.75 -15.45 -1.81
C ALA A 46 7.01 -15.61 -0.47
N LEU A 47 6.17 -16.64 -0.35
CA LEU A 47 5.45 -16.93 0.89
C LEU A 47 6.38 -17.26 2.06
N ARG A 48 7.43 -18.06 1.81
CA ARG A 48 8.43 -18.39 2.84
C ARG A 48 9.19 -17.14 3.27
N THR A 49 9.64 -16.32 2.33
CA THR A 49 10.33 -15.05 2.59
C THR A 49 9.46 -14.13 3.45
N GLY A 50 8.19 -13.95 3.10
CA GLY A 50 7.28 -13.14 3.90
C GLY A 50 7.09 -13.65 5.32
N ALA A 51 6.93 -14.97 5.51
CA ALA A 51 6.81 -15.57 6.83
C ALA A 51 8.08 -15.42 7.68
N GLU A 52 9.26 -15.55 7.08
CA GLU A 52 10.54 -15.36 7.76
C GLU A 52 10.73 -13.90 8.20
N VAL A 53 10.37 -12.94 7.33
CA VAL A 53 10.40 -11.50 7.67
C VAL A 53 9.39 -11.18 8.78
N PHE A 54 8.17 -11.71 8.72
CA PHE A 54 7.15 -11.49 9.75
C PHE A 54 7.59 -11.97 11.14
N HIS A 55 8.11 -13.19 11.26
CA HIS A 55 8.61 -13.69 12.55
C HIS A 55 9.89 -12.97 13.03
N THR A 56 10.69 -12.46 12.09
CA THR A 56 11.84 -11.63 12.43
C THR A 56 11.38 -10.27 12.95
N LEU A 57 10.36 -9.66 12.34
CA LEU A 57 9.73 -8.43 12.81
C LEU A 57 9.18 -8.58 14.22
N GLU A 58 8.54 -9.71 14.55
CA GLU A 58 8.10 -10.02 15.91
C GLU A 58 9.25 -9.89 16.93
N SER A 59 10.42 -10.45 16.61
CA SER A 59 11.61 -10.39 17.48
C SER A 59 12.18 -8.97 17.57
N VAL A 60 12.20 -8.25 16.44
CA VAL A 60 12.65 -6.86 16.31
C VAL A 60 11.79 -5.90 17.15
N LEU A 61 10.49 -6.14 17.22
CA LEU A 61 9.55 -5.41 18.08
C LEU A 61 9.78 -5.74 19.56
N GLN A 62 9.89 -7.03 19.92
CA GLN A 62 10.13 -7.45 21.30
C GLN A 62 11.45 -6.90 21.87
N ASP A 63 12.51 -6.89 21.07
CA ASP A 63 13.82 -6.35 21.46
C ASP A 63 13.79 -4.83 21.74
N ARG A 64 12.77 -4.13 21.21
CA ARG A 64 12.52 -2.69 21.43
C ARG A 64 11.38 -2.41 22.41
N ASP A 65 10.91 -3.44 23.12
CA ASP A 65 9.78 -3.36 24.07
C ASP A 65 8.44 -2.93 23.43
N TYR A 66 8.25 -3.14 22.12
CA TYR A 66 6.98 -2.92 21.44
C TYR A 66 6.01 -4.10 21.57
N SER A 67 4.71 -3.81 21.45
CA SER A 67 3.66 -4.83 21.41
C SER A 67 3.78 -5.71 20.16
N THR A 68 3.59 -7.01 20.31
CA THR A 68 3.43 -7.97 19.20
C THR A 68 2.01 -8.52 19.10
N ALA A 69 1.04 -7.81 19.69
CA ALA A 69 -0.37 -8.07 19.40
C ALA A 69 -0.66 -7.78 17.92
N VAL A 70 -1.58 -8.55 17.35
CA VAL A 70 -1.96 -8.44 15.94
C VAL A 70 -3.28 -7.69 15.80
N GLY A 71 -3.40 -6.90 14.73
CA GLY A 71 -4.64 -6.24 14.30
C GLY A 71 -5.58 -7.18 13.54
N ASP A 72 -6.59 -6.61 12.90
CA ASP A 72 -7.64 -7.36 12.20
C ASP A 72 -7.11 -8.24 11.06
N GLU A 73 -6.02 -7.82 10.42
CA GLU A 73 -5.42 -8.50 9.27
C GLU A 73 -4.23 -9.40 9.61
N GLY A 74 -3.90 -9.52 10.90
CA GLY A 74 -2.81 -10.38 11.37
C GLY A 74 -1.42 -9.73 11.38
N GLY A 75 -1.26 -8.53 10.82
CA GLY A 75 -0.07 -7.68 11.04
C GLY A 75 0.04 -7.19 12.49
N PHE A 76 1.22 -6.77 12.94
CA PHE A 76 1.41 -6.23 14.29
C PHE A 76 0.80 -4.82 14.41
N ALA A 77 0.38 -4.44 15.62
CA ALA A 77 -0.18 -3.10 15.89
C ALA A 77 0.51 -2.42 17.09
N PRO A 78 1.80 -2.07 16.99
CA PRO A 78 2.52 -1.36 18.05
C PRO A 78 2.19 0.14 18.05
N ASP A 79 2.35 0.79 19.20
CA ASP A 79 2.53 2.25 19.28
C ASP A 79 3.98 2.58 18.90
N LEU A 80 4.16 3.49 17.94
CA LEU A 80 5.46 3.88 17.37
C LEU A 80 5.72 5.38 17.54
N GLY A 81 6.96 5.82 17.39
CA GLY A 81 7.30 7.24 17.42
C GLY A 81 6.79 8.02 16.20
N SER A 82 6.63 7.36 15.05
CA SER A 82 6.17 7.95 13.79
C SER A 82 5.76 6.87 12.78
N ASN A 83 5.07 7.27 11.71
CA ASN A 83 4.84 6.40 10.53
C ASN A 83 6.17 5.92 9.91
N GLU A 84 7.20 6.76 9.96
CA GLU A 84 8.52 6.45 9.44
C GLU A 84 9.21 5.31 10.21
N GLU A 85 9.06 5.27 11.54
CA GLU A 85 9.61 4.18 12.34
C GLU A 85 9.04 2.82 11.93
N ALA A 86 7.78 2.76 11.46
CA ALA A 86 7.19 1.52 10.96
C ALA A 86 7.99 0.95 9.78
N VAL A 87 8.36 1.80 8.81
CA VAL A 87 9.19 1.40 7.66
C VAL A 87 10.59 1.01 8.13
N GLU A 88 11.21 1.76 9.03
CA GLU A 88 12.55 1.44 9.55
C GLU A 88 12.59 0.07 10.26
N LEU A 89 11.56 -0.26 11.04
CA LEU A 89 11.43 -1.57 11.70
C LEU A 89 11.27 -2.70 10.68
N ILE A 90 10.49 -2.48 9.62
CA ILE A 90 10.32 -3.45 8.53
C ILE A 90 11.64 -3.67 7.80
N LEU A 91 12.39 -2.61 7.49
CA LEU A 91 13.70 -2.71 6.84
C LEU A 91 14.71 -3.47 7.73
N ASP A 92 14.76 -3.18 9.03
CA ASP A 92 15.58 -3.93 10.00
C ASP A 92 15.18 -5.41 10.05
N ALA A 93 13.88 -5.72 9.97
CA ALA A 93 13.40 -7.10 9.93
C ALA A 93 13.77 -7.83 8.62
N ILE A 94 13.68 -7.15 7.46
CA ILE A 94 14.12 -7.69 6.17
C ILE A 94 15.60 -8.06 6.22
N GLU A 95 16.45 -7.14 6.68
CA GLU A 95 17.89 -7.37 6.78
C GLU A 95 18.24 -8.50 7.76
N LYS A 96 17.62 -8.51 8.95
CA LYS A 96 17.84 -9.56 9.97
C LYS A 96 17.35 -10.94 9.52
N ALA A 97 16.32 -10.99 8.68
CA ALA A 97 15.84 -12.23 8.06
C ALA A 97 16.80 -12.76 6.97
N GLY A 98 17.83 -11.98 6.60
CA GLY A 98 18.84 -12.37 5.62
C GLY A 98 18.49 -12.00 4.18
N TYR A 99 17.57 -11.06 3.98
CA TYR A 99 17.14 -10.55 2.68
C TYR A 99 17.64 -9.12 2.44
N THR A 100 17.72 -8.72 1.18
CA THR A 100 18.11 -7.36 0.77
C THR A 100 16.87 -6.56 0.41
N ALA A 101 16.63 -5.45 1.12
CA ALA A 101 15.56 -4.53 0.80
C ALA A 101 15.81 -3.85 -0.57
N GLY A 102 14.76 -3.71 -1.39
CA GLY A 102 14.85 -3.15 -2.75
C GLY A 102 15.41 -4.10 -3.81
N SER A 103 15.67 -5.37 -3.45
CA SER A 103 16.08 -6.42 -4.40
C SER A 103 15.31 -7.71 -4.16
N ASP A 104 15.39 -8.26 -2.94
CA ASP A 104 14.70 -9.50 -2.58
C ASP A 104 13.27 -9.20 -2.10
N VAL A 105 13.13 -8.16 -1.28
CA VAL A 105 11.89 -7.72 -0.65
C VAL A 105 11.76 -6.20 -0.78
N PHE A 106 10.58 -5.72 -1.14
CA PHE A 106 10.25 -4.31 -1.26
C PHE A 106 9.18 -3.93 -0.22
N VAL A 107 9.00 -2.64 0.02
CA VAL A 107 7.91 -2.12 0.84
C VAL A 107 6.73 -1.80 -0.06
N ALA A 108 5.52 -2.00 0.45
CA ALA A 108 4.31 -1.43 -0.12
C ALA A 108 3.44 -0.83 1.00
N LEU A 109 2.62 0.14 0.66
CA LEU A 109 1.85 0.91 1.64
C LEU A 109 0.39 1.00 1.18
N ASP A 110 -0.53 0.94 2.13
CA ASP A 110 -1.88 1.46 2.01
C ASP A 110 -2.08 2.51 3.11
N PRO A 111 -1.92 3.80 2.82
CA PRO A 111 -2.17 4.88 3.76
C PRO A 111 -3.65 5.10 4.03
N ALA A 112 -4.57 4.67 3.15
CA ALA A 112 -5.98 5.02 3.17
C ALA A 112 -6.21 6.53 3.37
N ALA A 113 -5.61 7.36 2.52
CA ALA A 113 -5.48 8.81 2.76
C ALA A 113 -6.81 9.56 2.85
N ALA A 114 -7.90 9.02 2.29
CA ALA A 114 -9.24 9.59 2.43
C ALA A 114 -9.70 9.67 3.91
N GLU A 115 -9.29 8.72 4.75
CA GLU A 115 -9.58 8.76 6.19
C GLU A 115 -8.86 9.94 6.87
N MET A 116 -7.77 10.43 6.27
CA MET A 116 -6.93 11.54 6.79
C MET A 116 -7.41 12.92 6.37
N VAL A 117 -8.55 13.04 5.69
CA VAL A 117 -9.06 14.34 5.25
C VAL A 117 -9.93 15.02 6.31
N GLU A 118 -9.48 16.18 6.78
CA GLU A 118 -10.24 17.11 7.63
C GLU A 118 -10.34 18.48 6.96
N ASP A 119 -11.56 19.03 6.83
CA ASP A 119 -11.81 20.37 6.27
C ASP A 119 -11.08 20.67 4.93
N GLU A 120 -11.05 19.68 4.01
CA GLU A 120 -10.40 19.74 2.69
C GLU A 120 -8.85 19.68 2.70
N ALA A 121 -8.23 19.35 3.84
CA ALA A 121 -6.79 19.13 3.98
C ALA A 121 -6.47 17.74 4.54
N TYR A 122 -5.29 17.21 4.24
CA TYR A 122 -4.81 15.97 4.83
C TYR A 122 -4.16 16.26 6.20
N VAL A 123 -4.61 15.55 7.22
CA VAL A 123 -4.17 15.67 8.61
C VAL A 123 -3.82 14.29 9.14
N PHE A 124 -2.57 14.12 9.57
CA PHE A 124 -2.10 12.90 10.22
C PHE A 124 -2.54 12.95 11.70
N TRP A 125 -3.81 12.63 11.95
CA TRP A 125 -4.50 12.91 13.20
C TRP A 125 -3.91 12.22 14.44
N LYS A 126 -3.10 11.16 14.27
CA LYS A 126 -2.43 10.44 15.36
C LYS A 126 -1.01 10.92 15.57
N SER A 127 -0.22 11.09 14.51
CA SER A 127 1.21 11.42 14.64
C SER A 127 1.53 12.91 14.54
N ASP A 128 0.74 13.69 13.80
CA ASP A 128 0.96 15.12 13.53
C ASP A 128 -0.35 15.89 13.29
N PRO A 129 -1.24 15.97 14.32
CA PRO A 129 -2.60 16.50 14.20
C PRO A 129 -2.67 18.03 14.01
N ASP A 130 -1.57 18.75 14.25
CA ASP A 130 -1.53 20.21 14.14
C ASP A 130 -1.06 20.69 12.76
N THR A 131 -0.84 19.76 11.81
CA THR A 131 -0.31 20.05 10.48
C THR A 131 -1.30 19.66 9.40
N GLU A 132 -1.89 20.69 8.76
CA GLU A 132 -2.68 20.56 7.54
C GLU A 132 -1.76 20.47 6.31
N ARG A 133 -2.04 19.52 5.42
CA ARG A 133 -1.32 19.32 4.16
C ARG A 133 -2.27 19.51 2.99
N SER A 134 -1.85 20.28 2.00
CA SER A 134 -2.51 20.34 0.70
C SER A 134 -2.23 19.09 -0.14
N SER A 135 -2.93 18.94 -1.26
CA SER A 135 -2.63 17.89 -2.25
C SER A 135 -1.18 18.00 -2.74
N GLU A 136 -0.66 19.21 -2.96
CA GLU A 136 0.75 19.45 -3.29
C GLU A 136 1.71 18.94 -2.20
N ASP A 137 1.42 19.24 -0.94
CA ASP A 137 2.26 18.79 0.18
C ASP A 137 2.25 17.26 0.31
N MET A 138 1.12 16.61 0.03
CA MET A 138 1.02 15.14 -0.01
C MET A 138 1.81 14.53 -1.16
N VAL A 139 1.81 15.16 -2.34
CA VAL A 139 2.64 14.71 -3.47
C VAL A 139 4.13 14.80 -3.12
N GLU A 140 4.55 15.92 -2.53
CA GLU A 140 5.95 16.10 -2.07
C GLU A 140 6.32 15.08 -0.99
N TYR A 141 5.41 14.80 -0.05
CA TYR A 141 5.59 13.80 0.98
C TYR A 141 5.85 12.40 0.40
N TRP A 142 5.00 11.95 -0.53
CA TRP A 142 5.17 10.64 -1.16
C TRP A 142 6.42 10.57 -2.04
N ALA A 143 6.74 11.64 -2.77
CA ALA A 143 7.97 11.71 -3.56
C ALA A 143 9.22 11.59 -2.69
N GLU A 144 9.25 12.22 -1.51
CA GLU A 144 10.36 12.06 -0.56
C GLU A 144 10.46 10.61 -0.06
N TRP A 145 9.32 9.97 0.26
CA TRP A 145 9.30 8.59 0.73
C TRP A 145 9.83 7.60 -0.32
N VAL A 146 9.45 7.79 -1.59
CA VAL A 146 9.91 6.95 -2.71
C VAL A 146 11.41 7.11 -2.96
N ASP A 147 11.99 8.31 -2.79
CA ASP A 147 13.44 8.52 -2.92
C ASP A 147 14.23 7.84 -1.78
N ARG A 148 13.63 7.78 -0.59
CA ARG A 148 14.30 7.32 0.64
C ARG A 148 14.17 5.83 0.89
N TYR A 149 13.07 5.21 0.48
CA TYR A 149 12.72 3.84 0.83
C TYR A 149 12.45 2.98 -0.42
N PRO A 150 12.72 1.66 -0.38
CA PRO A 150 12.48 0.76 -1.50
C PRO A 150 10.99 0.42 -1.65
N ILE A 151 10.17 1.45 -1.88
CA ILE A 151 8.72 1.35 -2.05
C ILE A 151 8.44 0.91 -3.48
N LEU A 152 7.71 -0.20 -3.61
CA LEU A 152 7.27 -0.75 -4.89
C LEU A 152 5.84 -0.30 -5.24
N SER A 153 5.00 -0.10 -4.24
CA SER A 153 3.58 0.21 -4.43
C SER A 153 3.04 1.09 -3.30
N ILE A 154 2.18 2.04 -3.65
CA ILE A 154 1.37 2.84 -2.72
C ILE A 154 -0.08 2.76 -3.20
N GLU A 155 -0.94 2.23 -2.36
CA GLU A 155 -2.40 2.24 -2.51
C GLU A 155 -2.98 3.51 -1.91
N ASP A 156 -4.09 4.05 -2.42
CA ASP A 156 -4.85 5.18 -1.84
C ASP A 156 -4.04 6.27 -1.14
N ALA A 157 -3.03 6.75 -1.88
CA ALA A 157 -2.08 7.77 -1.44
C ALA A 157 -2.70 9.16 -1.30
N MET A 158 -3.83 9.38 -1.96
CA MET A 158 -4.61 10.62 -1.97
C MET A 158 -6.09 10.26 -1.74
N ASP A 159 -6.90 11.24 -1.37
CA ASP A 159 -8.34 11.11 -1.19
C ASP A 159 -9.05 10.59 -2.46
N GLU A 160 -10.18 9.89 -2.28
CA GLU A 160 -10.90 9.25 -3.39
C GLU A 160 -11.46 10.25 -4.42
N ASP A 161 -11.72 11.50 -4.01
CA ASP A 161 -12.26 12.57 -4.84
C ASP A 161 -11.23 13.69 -5.16
N ASP A 162 -9.98 13.57 -4.70
CA ASP A 162 -8.86 14.46 -5.07
C ASP A 162 -8.21 14.05 -6.41
N TRP A 163 -8.98 14.17 -7.50
CA TRP A 163 -8.53 13.79 -8.85
C TRP A 163 -7.32 14.60 -9.35
N ASP A 164 -7.27 15.89 -9.01
CA ASP A 164 -6.15 16.76 -9.38
C ASP A 164 -4.88 16.33 -8.63
N GLY A 165 -4.98 16.06 -7.33
CA GLY A 165 -3.88 15.52 -6.53
C GLY A 165 -3.39 14.16 -7.02
N TRP A 166 -4.29 13.25 -7.38
CA TRP A 166 -3.93 11.97 -7.99
C TRP A 166 -3.19 12.13 -9.32
N ALA A 167 -3.64 13.03 -10.20
CA ALA A 167 -2.95 13.31 -11.46
C ALA A 167 -1.54 13.86 -11.20
N MET A 168 -1.41 14.80 -10.26
CA MET A 168 -0.12 15.35 -9.85
C MET A 168 0.82 14.30 -9.27
N LEU A 169 0.32 13.41 -8.41
CA LEU A 169 1.09 12.30 -7.84
C LEU A 169 1.57 11.35 -8.92
N THR A 170 0.70 11.03 -9.87
CA THR A 170 1.01 10.12 -10.98
C THR A 170 2.08 10.72 -11.89
N ASP A 171 1.97 12.00 -12.22
CA ASP A 171 3.01 12.73 -12.96
C ASP A 171 4.35 12.79 -12.21
N ALA A 172 4.32 12.88 -10.88
CA ALA A 172 5.52 13.03 -10.05
C ALA A 172 6.30 11.72 -9.88
N ILE A 173 5.62 10.60 -9.60
CA ILE A 173 6.27 9.33 -9.20
C ILE A 173 5.71 8.07 -9.88
N GLY A 174 4.70 8.19 -10.74
CA GLY A 174 4.02 7.04 -11.37
C GLY A 174 4.88 6.22 -12.34
N ASP A 175 6.03 6.74 -12.78
CA ASP A 175 7.02 6.00 -13.58
C ASP A 175 7.94 5.11 -12.72
N GLU A 176 8.01 5.35 -11.41
CA GLU A 176 8.93 4.68 -10.47
C GLU A 176 8.21 3.68 -9.56
N VAL A 177 6.95 3.97 -9.21
CA VAL A 177 6.17 3.23 -8.20
C VAL A 177 4.77 2.90 -8.72
N GLN A 178 4.25 1.75 -8.30
CA GLN A 178 2.85 1.39 -8.55
C GLN A 178 1.92 2.24 -7.67
N LEU A 179 1.02 3.00 -8.29
CA LEU A 179 -0.01 3.80 -7.63
C LEU A 179 -1.37 3.13 -7.81
N VAL A 180 -1.85 2.50 -6.74
CA VAL A 180 -3.06 1.68 -6.73
C VAL A 180 -4.24 2.50 -6.25
N GLY A 181 -5.28 2.64 -7.05
CA GLY A 181 -6.56 3.16 -6.56
C GLY A 181 -7.45 2.02 -6.05
N ASP A 182 -7.85 2.06 -4.79
CA ASP A 182 -8.96 1.27 -4.25
C ASP A 182 -10.23 2.11 -4.16
N ASP A 183 -10.35 3.01 -3.18
CA ASP A 183 -11.51 3.89 -3.03
C ASP A 183 -11.64 4.87 -4.21
N LEU A 184 -10.50 5.27 -4.80
CA LEU A 184 -10.49 6.05 -6.04
C LEU A 184 -11.31 5.37 -7.17
N PHE A 185 -11.28 4.04 -7.28
CA PHE A 185 -11.89 3.32 -8.39
C PHE A 185 -13.07 2.43 -8.01
N VAL A 186 -13.15 1.93 -6.78
CA VAL A 186 -14.16 1.01 -6.22
C VAL A 186 -14.52 -0.13 -7.17
N THR A 187 -13.52 -0.72 -7.83
CA THR A 187 -13.70 -1.76 -8.87
C THR A 187 -14.69 -1.35 -9.99
N ASN A 188 -14.88 -0.05 -10.21
CA ASN A 188 -15.89 0.51 -11.11
C ASN A 188 -15.27 1.02 -12.41
N THR A 189 -15.62 0.36 -13.52
CA THR A 189 -15.13 0.70 -14.87
C THR A 189 -15.33 2.17 -15.27
N LYS A 190 -16.32 2.89 -14.73
CA LYS A 190 -16.52 4.32 -15.04
C LYS A 190 -15.48 5.21 -14.36
N ARG A 191 -15.23 5.01 -13.06
CA ARG A 191 -14.17 5.73 -12.33
C ARG A 191 -12.80 5.36 -12.88
N LEU A 192 -12.56 4.08 -13.17
CA LEU A 192 -11.33 3.62 -13.83
C LEU A 192 -11.11 4.27 -15.20
N THR A 193 -12.15 4.35 -16.05
CA THR A 193 -12.04 5.01 -17.35
C THR A 193 -11.69 6.50 -17.19
N ARG A 194 -12.30 7.18 -16.20
CA ARG A 194 -11.94 8.56 -15.88
C ARG A 194 -10.48 8.69 -15.45
N GLY A 195 -9.99 7.82 -14.57
CA GLY A 195 -8.60 7.82 -14.13
C GLY A 195 -7.63 7.65 -15.31
N VAL A 196 -7.94 6.76 -16.25
CA VAL A 196 -7.14 6.63 -17.49
C VAL A 196 -7.16 7.91 -18.33
N GLU A 197 -8.32 8.57 -18.46
CA GLU A 197 -8.46 9.81 -19.24
C GLU A 197 -7.75 11.02 -18.60
N GLU A 198 -7.72 11.07 -17.26
CA GLU A 198 -7.16 12.17 -16.46
C GLU A 198 -5.71 11.90 -15.99
N GLY A 199 -5.19 10.69 -16.18
CA GLY A 199 -3.82 10.32 -15.78
C GLY A 199 -3.68 10.07 -14.28
N CYS A 200 -4.70 9.47 -13.65
CA CYS A 200 -4.74 9.22 -12.21
C CYS A 200 -4.46 7.75 -11.91
N GLY A 201 -3.39 7.48 -11.15
CA GLY A 201 -2.94 6.14 -10.80
C GLY A 201 -2.39 5.36 -12.00
N ASN A 202 -1.82 4.18 -11.71
CA ASN A 202 -1.36 3.24 -12.73
C ASN A 202 -1.75 1.78 -12.40
N SER A 203 -2.53 1.58 -11.34
CA SER A 203 -3.04 0.28 -10.90
C SER A 203 -4.40 0.43 -10.19
N ILE A 204 -5.13 -0.68 -10.05
CA ILE A 204 -6.45 -0.73 -9.41
C ILE A 204 -6.52 -1.91 -8.46
N LEU A 205 -7.02 -1.69 -7.24
CA LEU A 205 -7.37 -2.80 -6.36
C LEU A 205 -8.73 -3.36 -6.74
N ILE A 206 -8.82 -4.69 -6.87
CA ILE A 206 -10.02 -5.38 -7.33
C ILE A 206 -10.70 -6.08 -6.16
N LYS A 207 -11.79 -5.48 -5.67
CA LYS A 207 -12.66 -6.04 -4.63
C LYS A 207 -14.03 -6.42 -5.24
N PRO A 208 -14.30 -7.71 -5.56
CA PRO A 208 -15.53 -8.12 -6.23
C PRO A 208 -16.84 -7.69 -5.54
N ASN A 209 -16.80 -7.50 -4.22
CA ASN A 209 -17.93 -7.02 -3.41
C ASN A 209 -18.25 -5.53 -3.62
N GLN A 210 -17.30 -4.70 -4.07
CA GLN A 210 -17.56 -3.30 -4.41
C GLN A 210 -18.45 -3.18 -5.67
N ILE A 211 -18.29 -4.09 -6.65
CA ILE A 211 -19.04 -4.06 -7.91
C ILE A 211 -20.18 -5.10 -7.99
N GLY A 212 -20.13 -6.14 -7.16
CA GLY A 212 -21.24 -7.05 -6.89
C GLY A 212 -21.39 -8.26 -7.82
N THR A 213 -20.74 -8.29 -8.99
CA THR A 213 -20.75 -9.47 -9.88
C THR A 213 -19.39 -9.83 -10.45
N LEU A 214 -19.20 -11.14 -10.71
CA LEU A 214 -18.00 -11.65 -11.38
C LEU A 214 -17.85 -11.08 -12.80
N THR A 215 -18.95 -10.86 -13.52
CA THR A 215 -18.91 -10.27 -14.87
C THR A 215 -18.32 -8.86 -14.81
N GLU A 216 -18.80 -8.03 -13.88
CA GLU A 216 -18.32 -6.65 -13.76
C GLU A 216 -16.90 -6.58 -13.18
N THR A 217 -16.55 -7.49 -12.27
CA THR A 217 -15.17 -7.64 -11.77
C THR A 217 -14.20 -7.96 -12.91
N LEU A 218 -14.55 -8.93 -13.77
CA LEU A 218 -13.71 -9.31 -14.91
C LEU A 218 -13.61 -8.18 -15.95
N ASN A 219 -14.68 -7.40 -16.13
CA ASN A 219 -14.65 -6.22 -17.00
C ASN A 219 -13.70 -5.15 -16.45
N ALA A 220 -13.70 -4.89 -15.14
CA ALA A 220 -12.75 -3.95 -14.52
C ALA A 220 -11.29 -4.40 -14.73
N ILE A 221 -11.00 -5.68 -14.51
CA ILE A 221 -9.68 -6.28 -14.78
C ILE A 221 -9.28 -6.13 -16.25
N GLU A 222 -10.20 -6.40 -17.19
CA GLU A 222 -9.93 -6.27 -18.63
C GLU A 222 -9.71 -4.81 -19.04
N THR A 223 -10.51 -3.88 -18.50
CA THR A 223 -10.34 -2.44 -18.74
C THR A 223 -8.97 -1.96 -18.26
N ALA A 224 -8.52 -2.36 -17.06
CA ALA A 224 -7.20 -2.01 -16.56
C ALA A 224 -6.09 -2.50 -17.50
N HIS A 225 -6.03 -3.82 -17.75
CA HIS A 225 -4.99 -4.43 -18.61
C HIS A 225 -4.93 -3.89 -20.05
N THR A 226 -6.01 -3.30 -20.56
CA THR A 226 -6.04 -2.76 -21.92
C THR A 226 -5.50 -1.33 -22.01
N HIS A 227 -5.28 -0.65 -20.88
CA HIS A 227 -4.84 0.75 -20.81
C HIS A 227 -3.48 0.94 -20.14
N GLY A 228 -2.87 -0.09 -19.58
CA GLY A 228 -1.57 -0.03 -18.91
C GLY A 228 -1.46 -1.09 -17.84
#